data_AF-A0A2D6PVC9-F1
#
_entry.id   AF-A0A2D6PVC9-F1
#
_cell.length_a   1.000
_cell.length_b   1.000
_cell.length_c   1.000
_cell.angle_alpha   90.00
_cell.angle_beta   90.00
_cell.angle_gamma   90.00
#
_symmetry.space_group_name_H-M   'P 1'
#
loop_
_entity.id
_entity.type
_entity.pdbx_description
1 polymer ?
#
loop_
_entity_poly.entity_id
_entity_poly.type
_entity_poly.pdbx_seq_one_letter_code
_entity_poly.pdbx_strand_id
1 'polypeptide(L)'
;MKTRTFSFVECLVLLLLVAAASTVAIPHWTSDGMLRNERGAVEVLREIAEAQDLFHTRNATFAMMEELTGFRTGREVELIPPAFPSGAPEYGVIERDGYLFSVYLAAKDGEGALRLVDPDEEHAKTFWVAYAWPRHYGITGRSLYAINAQGEVFTWENSVNPFSSREARPPANLLGARLGKDHPLAKPPGWVERLSWTRVP
;
A
#
# COMPACT_ATOMS: atom_id res chain seq x y z
N MET A 1 29.67 29.17 -45.39
CA MET A 1 29.06 28.20 -44.46
C MET A 1 28.75 26.92 -45.24
N LYS A 2 29.33 25.78 -44.85
CA LYS A 2 29.15 24.49 -45.53
C LYS A 2 28.00 23.77 -44.84
N THR A 3 26.80 23.80 -45.44
CA THR A 3 25.63 23.08 -44.92
C THR A 3 25.86 21.59 -45.18
N ARG A 4 26.16 20.82 -44.13
CA ARG A 4 26.36 19.37 -44.23
C ARG A 4 24.99 18.74 -44.45
N THR A 5 24.75 18.23 -45.65
CA THR A 5 23.53 17.49 -45.98
C THR A 5 23.55 16.18 -45.20
N PHE A 6 22.62 16.04 -44.25
CA PHE A 6 22.47 14.85 -43.41
C PHE A 6 22.06 13.66 -44.28
N SER A 7 22.83 12.58 -44.23
CA SER A 7 22.60 11.42 -45.11
C SER A 7 21.48 10.53 -44.57
N PHE A 8 20.70 9.91 -45.46
CA PHE A 8 19.74 8.87 -45.10
C PHE A 8 20.41 7.70 -44.35
N VAL A 9 21.68 7.41 -44.68
CA VAL A 9 22.45 6.37 -43.97
C VAL A 9 22.77 6.79 -42.54
N GLU A 10 23.11 8.07 -42.30
CA GLU A 10 23.32 8.59 -40.94
C GLU A 10 22.02 8.55 -40.12
N CYS A 11 20.86 8.87 -40.72
CA CYS A 11 19.55 8.68 -40.09
C CYS A 11 19.32 7.22 -39.69
N LEU A 12 19.53 6.29 -40.61
CA LEU A 12 19.26 4.86 -40.40
C LEU A 12 20.13 4.30 -39.27
N VAL A 13 21.41 4.64 -39.26
CA VAL A 13 22.34 4.23 -38.21
C VAL A 13 21.91 4.79 -36.85
N LEU A 14 21.51 6.07 -36.78
CA LEU A 14 21.05 6.66 -35.53
C LEU A 14 19.75 6.01 -35.03
N LEU A 15 18.80 5.72 -35.91
CA LEU A 15 17.57 5.02 -35.53
C LEU A 15 17.86 3.61 -35.00
N LEU A 16 18.79 2.89 -35.64
CA LEU A 16 19.21 1.56 -35.17
C LEU A 16 19.88 1.63 -33.79
N LEU A 17 20.73 2.63 -33.55
CA LEU A 17 21.39 2.80 -32.26
C LEU A 17 20.39 3.15 -31.16
N VAL A 18 19.44 4.06 -31.43
CA VAL A 18 18.37 4.39 -30.48
C VAL A 18 17.50 3.18 -30.19
N ALA A 19 17.08 2.42 -31.21
CA ALA A 19 16.26 1.23 -31.02
C ALA A 19 16.99 0.14 -30.19
N ALA A 20 18.27 -0.08 -30.43
CA ALA A 20 19.08 -1.01 -29.64
C ALA A 20 19.23 -0.56 -28.18
N ALA A 21 19.51 0.73 -27.95
CA ALA A 21 19.62 1.29 -26.61
C ALA A 21 18.28 1.25 -25.85
N SER A 22 17.16 1.55 -26.51
CA SER A 22 15.82 1.47 -25.93
C SER A 22 15.43 0.05 -25.52
N THR A 23 15.83 -0.96 -26.30
CA THR A 23 15.53 -2.37 -26.00
C THR A 23 16.12 -2.82 -24.67
N VAL A 24 17.30 -2.30 -24.30
CA VAL A 24 17.94 -2.61 -23.01
C VAL A 24 17.41 -1.69 -21.90
N ALA A 25 17.22 -0.40 -22.17
CA ALA A 25 16.86 0.57 -21.13
C ALA A 25 15.43 0.44 -20.60
N ILE A 26 14.44 0.10 -21.44
CA ILE A 26 13.02 0.07 -21.06
C ILE A 26 12.69 -1.02 -20.02
N PRO A 27 13.16 -2.28 -20.16
CA PRO A 27 12.91 -3.32 -19.16
C PRO A 27 13.50 -3.02 -17.78
N HIS A 28 14.68 -2.38 -17.74
CA HIS A 28 15.34 -2.02 -16.49
C HIS A 28 14.64 -0.84 -15.79
N TRP A 29 14.25 0.19 -16.53
CA TRP A 29 13.56 1.36 -15.97
C TRP A 29 12.21 1.01 -15.32
N THR A 30 11.47 0.08 -15.92
CA THR A 30 10.18 -0.40 -15.38
C THR A 30 10.36 -1.25 -14.12
N SER A 31 11.35 -2.14 -14.11
CA SER A 31 11.64 -3.01 -12.96
C SER A 31 12.19 -2.22 -11.75
N ASP A 32 13.10 -1.27 -11.99
CA ASP A 32 13.67 -0.40 -10.95
C ASP A 32 12.63 0.56 -10.38
N GLY A 33 11.72 1.04 -11.23
CA GLY A 33 10.58 1.84 -10.80
C GLY A 33 9.64 1.07 -9.88
N MET A 34 9.30 -0.16 -10.27
CA MET A 34 8.46 -1.04 -9.47
C MET A 34 9.08 -1.31 -8.10
N LEU A 35 10.34 -1.77 -8.05
CA LEU A 35 11.04 -2.06 -6.79
C LEU A 35 11.14 -0.84 -5.86
N ARG A 36 11.35 0.34 -6.41
CA ARG A 36 11.36 1.59 -5.63
C ARG A 36 9.99 1.86 -5.02
N ASN A 37 8.91 1.70 -5.79
CA ASN A 37 7.55 1.87 -5.30
C ASN A 37 7.23 0.85 -4.20
N GLU A 38 7.64 -0.42 -4.36
CA GLU A 38 7.39 -1.45 -3.35
C GLU A 38 8.10 -1.15 -2.03
N ARG A 39 9.34 -0.65 -2.07
CA ARG A 39 10.07 -0.20 -0.88
C ARG A 39 9.41 1.00 -0.22
N GLY A 40 9.02 2.00 -1.02
CA GLY A 40 8.28 3.17 -0.54
C GLY A 40 6.95 2.78 0.11
N ALA A 41 6.24 1.78 -0.42
CA ALA A 41 5.01 1.29 0.17
C ALA A 41 5.21 0.72 1.59
N VAL A 42 6.27 -0.03 1.81
CA VAL A 42 6.59 -0.55 3.15
C VAL A 42 6.97 0.59 4.10
N GLU A 43 7.66 1.62 3.64
CA GLU A 43 7.98 2.82 4.43
C GLU A 43 6.70 3.57 4.83
N VAL A 44 5.78 3.80 3.89
CA VAL A 44 4.48 4.44 4.17
C VAL A 44 3.65 3.62 5.15
N LEU A 45 3.68 2.28 5.09
CA LEU A 45 3.00 1.44 6.09
C LEU A 45 3.57 1.64 7.50
N ARG A 46 4.89 1.88 7.63
CA ARG A 46 5.49 2.21 8.93
C ARG A 46 5.13 3.61 9.38
N GLU A 47 5.10 4.60 8.48
CA GLU A 47 4.57 5.93 8.77
C GLU A 47 3.12 5.85 9.28
N ILE A 48 2.29 4.97 8.69
CA ILE A 48 0.92 4.72 9.18
C ILE A 48 0.95 4.15 10.59
N ALA A 49 1.78 3.16 10.89
CA ALA A 49 1.88 2.59 12.24
C ALA A 49 2.31 3.63 13.28
N GLU A 50 3.28 4.48 12.97
CA GLU A 50 3.71 5.57 13.85
C GLU A 50 2.57 6.58 14.09
N ALA A 51 1.82 6.92 13.03
CA ALA A 51 0.66 7.79 13.15
C ALA A 51 -0.47 7.16 13.98
N GLN A 52 -0.66 5.84 13.88
CA GLN A 52 -1.60 5.09 14.71
C GLN A 52 -1.22 5.13 16.19
N ASP A 53 0.07 4.96 16.53
CA ASP A 53 0.54 5.04 17.92
C ASP A 53 0.32 6.43 18.51
N LEU A 54 0.60 7.48 17.74
CA LEU A 54 0.34 8.86 18.14
C LEU A 54 -1.15 9.13 18.34
N PHE A 55 -1.99 8.63 17.43
CA PHE A 55 -3.43 8.80 17.51
C PHE A 55 -4.02 8.04 18.69
N HIS A 56 -3.58 6.79 18.90
CA HIS A 56 -4.02 5.95 20.02
C HIS A 56 -3.63 6.55 21.37
N THR A 57 -2.42 7.10 21.48
CA THR A 57 -1.96 7.79 22.71
C THR A 57 -2.87 8.98 23.08
N ARG A 58 -3.41 9.69 22.09
CA ARG A 58 -4.25 10.87 22.32
C ARG A 58 -5.71 10.54 22.52
N ASN A 59 -6.22 9.53 21.82
CA ASN A 59 -7.66 9.29 21.68
C ASN A 59 -8.11 7.95 22.26
N ALA A 60 -7.19 7.13 22.79
CA ALA A 60 -7.43 5.78 23.32
C ALA A 60 -8.10 4.81 22.33
N THR A 61 -8.03 5.10 21.02
CA THR A 61 -8.54 4.28 19.92
C THR A 61 -7.63 4.44 18.71
N PHE A 62 -7.64 3.47 17.78
CA PHE A 62 -6.97 3.64 16.50
C PHE A 62 -7.81 4.42 15.49
N ALA A 63 -7.12 4.97 14.49
CA ALA A 63 -7.65 5.82 13.45
C ALA A 63 -8.03 5.04 12.18
N MET A 64 -9.07 5.49 11.49
CA MET A 64 -9.26 5.19 10.08
C MET A 64 -8.32 6.03 9.21
N MET A 65 -8.21 5.68 7.93
CA MET A 65 -7.34 6.42 7.00
C MET A 65 -7.73 7.91 6.93
N GLU A 66 -9.02 8.22 6.92
CA GLU A 66 -9.57 9.58 6.96
C GLU A 66 -9.02 10.41 8.12
N GLU A 67 -8.97 9.83 9.31
CA GLU A 67 -8.59 10.53 10.54
C GLU A 67 -7.07 10.82 10.55
N LEU A 68 -6.29 9.95 9.91
CA LEU A 68 -4.85 10.14 9.71
C LEU A 68 -4.54 11.20 8.64
N THR A 69 -5.45 11.45 7.69
CA THR A 69 -5.28 12.51 6.68
C THR A 69 -5.76 13.89 7.16
N GLY A 70 -6.31 13.98 8.38
CA GLY A 70 -6.93 15.19 8.91
C GLY A 70 -8.36 15.39 8.43
N PHE A 71 -8.98 14.37 7.84
CA PHE A 71 -10.38 14.43 7.46
C PHE A 71 -11.26 13.99 8.63
N ARG A 72 -12.21 14.84 9.01
CA ARG A 72 -13.16 14.52 10.08
C ARG A 72 -14.14 13.45 9.63
N THR A 73 -14.12 12.32 10.32
CA THR A 73 -15.12 11.26 10.23
C THR A 73 -16.31 11.59 11.14
N GLY A 74 -17.36 10.77 11.07
CA GLY A 74 -18.48 10.83 12.03
C GLY A 74 -18.08 10.53 13.48
N ARG A 75 -16.82 10.16 13.75
CA ARG A 75 -16.28 9.90 15.09
C ARG A 75 -15.80 11.17 15.80
N GLU A 76 -15.78 12.32 15.10
CA GLU A 76 -15.33 13.64 15.61
C GLU A 76 -13.90 13.68 16.17
N VAL A 77 -13.07 12.68 15.86
CA VAL A 77 -11.66 12.60 16.27
C VAL A 77 -10.75 12.76 15.06
N GLU A 78 -9.70 13.55 15.18
CA GLU A 78 -8.77 13.88 14.10
C GLU A 78 -7.32 13.92 14.62
N LEU A 79 -6.36 13.49 13.79
CA LEU A 79 -4.94 13.70 14.10
C LEU A 79 -4.52 15.12 13.69
N ILE A 80 -4.13 15.95 14.68
CA ILE A 80 -3.63 17.31 14.45
C ILE A 80 -2.17 17.41 14.95
N PRO A 81 -1.18 17.69 14.07
CA PRO A 81 -1.29 17.83 12.62
C PRO A 81 -1.54 16.48 11.91
N PRO A 82 -2.11 16.47 10.69
CA PRO A 82 -2.35 15.25 9.94
C PRO A 82 -1.04 14.57 9.54
N ALA A 83 -1.01 13.23 9.64
CA ALA A 83 0.15 12.44 9.22
C ALA A 83 0.25 12.38 7.69
N PHE A 84 -0.90 12.36 6.99
CA PHE A 84 -0.97 12.26 5.54
C PHE A 84 -1.82 13.38 4.94
N PRO A 85 -1.29 14.62 4.84
CA PRO A 85 -2.04 15.76 4.31
C PRO A 85 -2.35 15.57 2.83
N SER A 86 -3.51 14.98 2.54
CA SER A 86 -3.97 14.63 1.19
C SER A 86 -5.43 14.98 0.95
N GLY A 87 -6.12 15.51 1.97
CA GLY A 87 -7.56 15.77 1.94
C GLY A 87 -8.37 14.53 2.30
N ALA A 88 -9.65 14.52 1.90
CA ALA A 88 -10.55 13.40 2.16
C ALA A 88 -10.14 12.19 1.29
N PRO A 89 -9.78 11.04 1.88
CA PRO A 89 -9.48 9.85 1.10
C PRO A 89 -10.74 9.36 0.39
N GLU A 90 -10.58 9.01 -0.89
CA GLU A 90 -11.64 8.41 -1.69
C GLU A 90 -11.82 6.96 -1.25
N TYR A 91 -13.00 6.58 -0.78
CA TYR A 91 -13.30 5.23 -0.26
C TYR A 91 -12.40 4.75 0.89
N GLY A 92 -11.80 5.66 1.67
CA GLY A 92 -10.84 5.32 2.73
C GLY A 92 -9.48 4.88 2.21
N VAL A 93 -9.15 5.27 0.97
CA VAL A 93 -7.90 4.92 0.30
C VAL A 93 -7.11 6.19 -0.03
N ILE A 94 -5.82 6.20 0.31
CA ILE A 94 -4.86 7.19 -0.19
C ILE A 94 -3.94 6.56 -1.22
N GLU A 95 -3.33 7.39 -2.06
CA GLU A 95 -2.35 6.95 -3.06
C GLU A 95 -1.01 7.65 -2.81
N ARG A 96 0.08 6.87 -2.86
CA ARG A 96 1.45 7.39 -2.78
C ARG A 96 2.38 6.51 -3.61
N ASP A 97 3.16 7.13 -4.48
CA ASP A 97 4.20 6.48 -5.30
C ASP A 97 3.72 5.23 -6.06
N GLY A 98 2.49 5.29 -6.60
CA GLY A 98 1.91 4.18 -7.39
C GLY A 98 1.34 3.03 -6.55
N TYR A 99 1.29 3.17 -5.23
CA TYR A 99 0.60 2.28 -4.31
C TYR A 99 -0.62 2.96 -3.68
N LEU A 100 -1.59 2.12 -3.33
CA LEU A 100 -2.82 2.48 -2.66
C LEU A 100 -2.78 1.94 -1.23
N PHE A 101 -3.28 2.72 -0.27
CA PHE A 101 -3.21 2.41 1.14
C PHE A 101 -4.56 2.60 1.81
N SER A 102 -4.91 1.69 2.72
CA SER A 102 -6.13 1.79 3.52
C SER A 102 -5.93 1.19 4.89
N VAL A 103 -6.60 1.74 5.90
CA VAL A 103 -6.60 1.22 7.26
C VAL A 103 -7.98 0.67 7.60
N TYR A 104 -8.01 -0.57 8.06
CA TYR A 104 -9.21 -1.22 8.57
C TYR A 104 -9.13 -1.31 10.08
N LEU A 105 -10.21 -0.88 10.74
CA LEU A 105 -10.43 -1.09 12.17
C LEU A 105 -11.34 -2.31 12.38
N ALA A 106 -11.42 -2.85 13.58
CA ALA A 106 -12.39 -3.92 13.86
C ALA A 106 -13.83 -3.38 13.80
N ALA A 107 -14.72 -4.07 13.08
CA ALA A 107 -16.16 -3.86 13.08
C ALA A 107 -16.87 -4.86 14.00
N LYS A 108 -18.14 -4.61 14.33
CA LYS A 108 -18.93 -5.44 15.27
C LYS A 108 -19.20 -6.85 14.77
N ASP A 109 -19.18 -7.06 13.46
CA ASP A 109 -19.35 -8.35 12.79
C ASP A 109 -18.03 -9.14 12.69
N GLY A 110 -16.92 -8.57 13.16
CA GLY A 110 -15.58 -9.15 13.06
C GLY A 110 -14.90 -8.92 11.71
N GLU A 111 -15.53 -8.15 10.80
CA GLU A 111 -14.90 -7.66 9.58
C GLU A 111 -14.11 -6.36 9.86
N GLY A 112 -13.53 -5.79 8.80
CA GLY A 112 -12.82 -4.53 8.85
C GLY A 112 -13.74 -3.35 8.57
N ALA A 113 -13.87 -2.45 9.53
CA ALA A 113 -14.51 -1.16 9.37
C ALA A 113 -13.66 -0.23 8.49
N LEU A 114 -14.35 0.49 7.60
CA LEU A 114 -13.85 1.57 6.75
C LEU A 114 -14.85 2.72 6.78
N ARG A 115 -14.59 3.82 6.05
CA ARG A 115 -15.45 5.02 5.94
C ARG A 115 -16.96 4.86 6.15
N LEU A 116 -17.59 3.84 5.56
CA LEU A 116 -19.05 3.63 5.57
C LEU A 116 -19.52 2.57 6.57
N VAL A 117 -18.60 1.93 7.28
CA VAL A 117 -18.86 0.86 8.24
C VAL A 117 -18.30 1.30 9.58
N ASP A 118 -19.17 1.45 10.57
CA ASP A 118 -18.73 1.91 11.88
C ASP A 118 -17.83 0.87 12.55
N PRO A 119 -16.72 1.31 13.16
CA PRO A 119 -15.87 0.43 13.94
C PRO A 119 -16.58 0.01 15.23
N ASP A 120 -16.26 -1.19 15.71
CA ASP A 120 -16.54 -1.60 17.07
C ASP A 120 -15.65 -0.80 18.02
N GLU A 121 -16.27 0.03 18.85
CA GLU A 121 -15.57 0.95 19.77
C GLU A 121 -14.62 0.24 20.73
N GLU A 122 -14.87 -1.01 21.11
CA GLU A 122 -13.98 -1.74 22.02
C GLU A 122 -12.84 -2.40 21.25
N HIS A 123 -13.16 -3.09 20.15
CA HIS A 123 -12.15 -3.82 19.39
C HIS A 123 -11.22 -2.88 18.58
N ALA A 124 -11.71 -1.72 18.15
CA ALA A 124 -10.92 -0.72 17.43
C ALA A 124 -9.89 0.01 18.30
N LYS A 125 -9.87 -0.26 19.61
CA LYS A 125 -8.80 0.18 20.52
C LYS A 125 -7.62 -0.78 20.54
N THR A 126 -7.80 -2.01 20.06
CA THR A 126 -6.80 -3.07 20.18
C THR A 126 -6.34 -3.60 18.82
N PHE A 127 -7.22 -3.55 17.81
CA PHE A 127 -6.97 -4.17 16.51
C PHE A 127 -7.14 -3.19 15.36
N TRP A 128 -6.13 -3.16 14.50
CA TRP A 128 -6.18 -2.54 13.18
C TRP A 128 -5.22 -3.26 12.23
N VAL A 129 -5.46 -3.10 10.94
CA VAL A 129 -4.51 -3.49 9.89
C VAL A 129 -4.50 -2.41 8.83
N ALA A 130 -3.32 -2.07 8.31
CA ALA A 130 -3.22 -1.29 7.08
C ALA A 130 -2.71 -2.17 5.94
N TYR A 131 -3.28 -1.97 4.77
CA TYR A 131 -2.87 -2.64 3.54
C TYR A 131 -2.23 -1.65 2.59
N ALA A 132 -1.25 -2.13 1.82
CA ALA A 132 -0.74 -1.44 0.65
C ALA A 132 -0.79 -2.38 -0.57
N TRP A 133 -1.32 -1.91 -1.69
CA TRP A 133 -1.39 -2.68 -2.94
C TRP A 133 -1.11 -1.78 -4.15
N PRO A 134 -0.63 -2.34 -5.27
CA PRO A 134 -0.29 -1.53 -6.42
C PRO A 134 -1.53 -0.89 -7.03
N ARG A 135 -1.43 0.37 -7.45
CA ARG A 135 -2.46 1.02 -8.28
C ARG A 135 -2.70 0.23 -9.57
N HIS A 136 -1.60 -0.21 -10.21
CA HIS A 136 -1.62 -1.01 -11.42
C HIS A 136 -0.70 -2.21 -11.27
N TYR A 137 -1.28 -3.39 -11.06
CA TYR A 137 -0.51 -4.63 -10.96
C TYR A 137 0.39 -4.84 -12.19
N GLY A 138 1.64 -5.21 -11.96
CA GLY A 138 2.66 -5.44 -12.99
C GLY A 138 3.27 -4.15 -13.58
N ILE A 139 2.74 -2.97 -13.22
CA ILE A 139 3.28 -1.67 -13.65
C ILE A 139 3.86 -0.92 -12.45
N THR A 140 3.05 -0.67 -11.41
CA THR A 140 3.50 0.08 -10.23
C THR A 140 4.00 -0.82 -9.11
N GLY A 141 3.61 -2.10 -9.10
CA GLY A 141 3.98 -3.10 -8.10
C GLY A 141 3.43 -4.48 -8.46
N ARG A 142 3.98 -5.51 -7.82
CA ARG A 142 3.53 -6.91 -7.91
C ARG A 142 3.24 -7.52 -6.55
N SER A 143 3.62 -6.83 -5.49
CA SER A 143 3.44 -7.29 -4.12
C SER A 143 2.30 -6.55 -3.44
N LEU A 144 1.58 -7.24 -2.58
CA LEU A 144 0.69 -6.64 -1.59
C LEU A 144 1.39 -6.69 -0.24
N TYR A 145 1.23 -5.63 0.54
CA TYR A 145 1.79 -5.52 1.88
C TYR A 145 0.68 -5.28 2.88
N ALA A 146 0.90 -5.72 4.11
CA ALA A 146 0.06 -5.37 5.23
C ALA A 146 0.90 -5.14 6.48
N ILE A 147 0.41 -4.29 7.38
CA ILE A 147 1.02 -4.08 8.70
C ILE A 147 -0.07 -4.16 9.77
N ASN A 148 0.24 -4.80 10.89
CA ASN A 148 -0.66 -4.93 12.04
C ASN A 148 -0.29 -3.94 13.17
N ALA A 149 -1.11 -3.91 14.22
CA ALA A 149 -0.89 -3.09 15.41
C ALA A 149 0.42 -3.40 16.17
N GLN A 150 1.07 -4.54 15.90
CA GLN A 150 2.36 -4.91 16.48
C GLN A 150 3.55 -4.38 15.65
N GLY A 151 3.28 -3.70 14.51
CA GLY A 151 4.29 -3.22 13.57
C GLY A 151 4.88 -4.32 12.69
N GLU A 152 4.28 -5.51 12.68
CA GLU A 152 4.73 -6.62 11.84
C GLU A 152 4.25 -6.41 10.40
N VAL A 153 5.19 -6.46 9.44
CA VAL A 153 4.89 -6.32 8.02
C VAL A 153 4.78 -7.69 7.36
N PHE A 154 3.66 -7.91 6.68
CA PHE A 154 3.37 -9.07 5.86
C PHE A 154 3.50 -8.72 4.39
N THR A 155 3.91 -9.69 3.58
CA THR A 155 4.05 -9.53 2.12
C THR A 155 3.37 -10.69 1.41
N TRP A 156 2.72 -10.38 0.31
CA TRP A 156 1.96 -11.32 -0.50
C TRP A 156 2.29 -11.13 -1.98
N GLU A 157 2.52 -12.22 -2.71
CA GLU A 157 2.62 -12.15 -4.15
C GLU A 157 1.24 -11.94 -4.76
N ASN A 158 1.01 -10.75 -5.31
CA ASN A 158 -0.29 -10.33 -5.82
C ASN A 158 -0.60 -10.92 -7.22
N SER A 159 -0.21 -12.17 -7.49
CA SER A 159 -0.26 -12.77 -8.85
C SER A 159 -1.58 -13.47 -9.21
N VAL A 160 -2.32 -13.96 -8.21
CA VAL A 160 -3.60 -14.65 -8.40
C VAL A 160 -4.74 -13.71 -8.02
N ASN A 161 -5.56 -13.30 -9.00
CA ASN A 161 -6.60 -12.27 -8.84
C ASN A 161 -6.07 -10.98 -8.20
N PRO A 162 -5.16 -10.27 -8.90
CA PRO A 162 -4.42 -9.15 -8.33
C PRO A 162 -5.34 -8.06 -7.80
N PHE A 163 -5.04 -7.61 -6.58
CA PHE A 163 -5.55 -6.34 -6.07
C PHE A 163 -4.91 -5.20 -6.84
N SER A 164 -5.73 -4.37 -7.47
CA SER A 164 -5.31 -3.26 -8.32
C SER A 164 -6.44 -2.25 -8.33
N SER A 165 -6.13 -0.95 -8.39
CA SER A 165 -7.12 0.13 -8.27
C SER A 165 -7.80 0.24 -6.90
N ARG A 166 -8.61 1.29 -6.72
CA ARG A 166 -9.31 1.56 -5.45
C ARG A 166 -10.45 0.56 -5.21
N GLU A 167 -11.01 0.03 -6.29
CA GLU A 167 -12.15 -0.88 -6.31
C GLU A 167 -11.72 -2.32 -6.07
N ALA A 168 -10.63 -2.80 -6.69
CA ALA A 168 -10.10 -4.14 -6.43
C ALA A 168 -9.08 -4.09 -5.26
N ARG A 169 -9.59 -3.70 -4.09
CA ARG A 169 -8.84 -3.60 -2.83
C ARG A 169 -8.84 -4.93 -2.06
N PRO A 170 -7.89 -5.11 -1.12
CA PRO A 170 -7.87 -6.26 -0.23
C PRO A 170 -9.16 -6.35 0.61
N PRO A 171 -9.65 -7.56 0.90
CA PRO A 171 -10.86 -7.72 1.70
C PRO A 171 -10.66 -7.17 3.11
N ALA A 172 -11.76 -6.71 3.71
CA ALA A 172 -11.77 -6.10 5.03
C ALA A 172 -11.43 -7.08 6.17
N ASN A 173 -11.30 -8.36 5.86
CA ASN A 173 -10.96 -9.41 6.81
C ASN A 173 -9.64 -9.03 7.48
N LEU A 174 -9.70 -8.59 8.73
CA LEU A 174 -8.53 -8.14 9.46
C LEU A 174 -7.54 -9.30 9.58
N LEU A 175 -6.32 -9.10 9.09
CA LEU A 175 -5.17 -9.96 9.39
C LEU A 175 -4.99 -10.03 10.91
N GLY A 176 -5.67 -10.98 11.55
CA GLY A 176 -5.61 -11.17 13.01
C GLY A 176 -6.96 -11.38 13.71
N ALA A 177 -8.12 -10.97 13.17
CA ALA A 177 -9.39 -11.17 13.89
C ALA A 177 -9.78 -12.65 14.03
N ARG A 178 -9.24 -13.52 13.16
CA ARG A 178 -9.28 -14.99 13.30
C ARG A 178 -8.09 -15.68 12.62
N LEU A 179 -6.86 -15.48 13.10
CA LEU A 179 -5.81 -16.48 12.86
C LEU A 179 -5.99 -17.69 13.79
N GLY A 180 -7.22 -18.21 13.88
CA GLY A 180 -7.46 -19.61 14.19
C GLY A 180 -7.13 -20.42 12.93
N LYS A 181 -6.60 -21.62 13.10
CA LYS A 181 -6.01 -22.46 12.04
C LYS A 181 -6.94 -22.79 10.86
N ASP A 182 -8.23 -22.44 10.92
CA ASP A 182 -9.29 -22.96 10.05
C ASP A 182 -10.20 -21.89 9.39
N HIS A 183 -9.77 -20.62 9.23
CA HIS A 183 -10.64 -19.58 8.65
C HIS A 183 -10.67 -19.59 7.09
N PRO A 184 -11.82 -19.32 6.41
CA PRO A 184 -12.00 -19.48 4.95
C PRO A 184 -11.30 -18.46 4.04
N LEU A 185 -10.36 -17.68 4.58
CA LEU A 185 -9.19 -17.24 3.82
C LEU A 185 -8.09 -18.31 3.96
N ALA A 186 -8.47 -19.58 3.77
CA ALA A 186 -7.58 -20.71 3.88
C ALA A 186 -6.52 -20.54 2.79
N LYS A 187 -5.36 -20.03 3.19
CA LYS A 187 -4.13 -19.86 2.40
C LYS A 187 -4.37 -19.89 0.89
N PRO A 188 -4.59 -18.76 0.21
CA PRO A 188 -4.30 -18.75 -1.21
C PRO A 188 -2.87 -19.30 -1.39
N PRO A 189 -2.59 -20.10 -2.44
CA PRO A 189 -1.26 -20.66 -2.65
C PRO A 189 -0.24 -19.53 -2.79
N GLY A 190 0.82 -19.51 -1.96
CA GLY A 190 1.90 -18.52 -2.05
C GLY A 190 2.27 -17.74 -0.78
N TRP A 191 1.75 -18.10 0.41
CA TRP A 191 2.13 -17.42 1.66
C TRP A 191 3.59 -17.71 1.99
N VAL A 192 4.49 -16.75 1.76
CA VAL A 192 5.84 -16.77 2.32
C VAL A 192 5.76 -16.11 3.69
N GLU A 193 5.78 -16.96 4.72
CA GLU A 193 5.78 -16.56 6.11
C GLU A 193 7.11 -15.86 6.47
N ARG A 194 7.01 -14.67 7.08
CA ARG A 194 7.97 -14.09 8.03
C ARG A 194 9.30 -13.55 7.45
N LEU A 195 9.40 -12.23 7.31
CA LEU A 195 10.68 -11.51 7.46
C LEU A 195 10.81 -11.06 8.93
N SER A 196 11.30 -11.94 9.80
CA SER A 196 11.66 -11.57 11.17
C SER A 196 13.06 -10.97 11.18
N TRP A 197 13.15 -9.65 11.35
CA TRP A 197 14.38 -9.03 11.84
C TRP A 197 14.32 -9.06 13.36
N THR A 198 15.05 -9.99 13.98
CA THR A 198 15.31 -9.97 15.41
C THR A 198 16.00 -8.66 15.76
N ARG A 199 15.35 -7.81 16.58
CA ARG A 199 16.11 -6.82 17.36
C ARG A 199 17.05 -7.61 18.26
N VAL A 200 18.35 -7.43 18.04
CA VAL A 200 19.40 -7.84 18.98
C VAL A 200 19.12 -7.09 20.30
N PRO A 201 19.25 -7.77 21.46
CA PRO A 201 18.78 -7.30 22.77
C PRO A 201 19.22 -5.88 23.16
#